data_AF-A0A7W1UN72-F1
#
_entry.id   AF-A0A7W1UN72-F1
#
_cell.length_a   1.000
_cell.length_b   1.000
_cell.length_c   1.000
_cell.angle_alpha   90.00
_cell.angle_beta   90.00
_cell.angle_gamma   90.00
#
_symmetry.space_group_name_H-M   'P 1'
#
loop_
_entity.id
_entity.type
_entity.pdbx_description
1 polymer ?
#
loop_
_entity_poly.entity_id
_entity_poly.type
_entity_poly.pdbx_seq_one_letter_code
_entity_poly.pdbx_strand_id
1 'polypeptide(L)'
;MNRTIKKVAILGSGVMGSRIACHFANIGIEVLLLDIVPKDAASDKKSRNKIVDEALAFALKSNPSPIYRKTFAKRITTGNFDDNMKDIAAADWIIEVVIERLDIKKQVFENVEKYRTPGTLISSNTSGIPIHLMNEGRSEDFQKHFCGTHFFNPPRYLRLLEIIPTPKTSPEVVDFLMHYGELYLGKTTVLCKDTPAFIANRIGVFGILSLFHLVEKMGLTVDEVDKLTGPVLGRPKSATFRTCDVVGLDTLVHVANGVAQSCPTDEAIDSFKIPGYVAKMVENKWLGSKTEQGFFKKVKAANGKSEIHSLDLKTLEYKASVKAKFATLEQTKTIDNLRERMKVLLAGKDKAGEFYRSSFYGLFAYVSNRIPEITNELYK
;
A
#
# COMPACT_ATOMS: atom_id res chain seq x y z
N MET A 1 9.09 27.91 -10.36
CA MET A 1 9.09 27.75 -11.84
C MET A 1 7.93 26.83 -12.22
N ASN A 2 7.13 27.10 -13.26
CA ASN A 2 6.01 26.21 -13.60
C ASN A 2 6.52 24.92 -14.26
N ARG A 3 6.88 23.92 -13.45
CA ARG A 3 7.24 22.57 -13.92
C ARG A 3 6.01 21.92 -14.57
N THR A 4 6.18 21.32 -15.75
CA THR A 4 5.11 20.61 -16.47
C THR A 4 5.54 19.17 -16.69
N ILE A 5 4.67 18.21 -16.40
CA ILE A 5 4.92 16.79 -16.71
C ILE A 5 4.26 16.47 -18.03
N LYS A 6 5.04 16.00 -19.00
CA LYS A 6 4.60 15.49 -20.30
C LYS A 6 5.00 14.03 -20.48
N LYS A 7 6.15 13.63 -19.93
CA LYS A 7 6.66 12.27 -19.97
C LYS A 7 7.15 11.80 -18.60
N VAL A 8 6.78 10.58 -18.25
CA VAL A 8 7.23 9.90 -17.01
C VAL A 8 7.96 8.61 -17.36
N ALA A 9 9.06 8.33 -16.67
CA ALA A 9 9.70 7.01 -16.70
C ALA A 9 9.37 6.25 -15.43
N ILE A 10 8.87 5.02 -15.57
CA ILE A 10 8.60 4.11 -14.46
C ILE A 10 9.61 2.97 -14.55
N LEU A 11 10.43 2.80 -13.52
CA LEU A 11 11.52 1.82 -13.48
C LEU A 11 11.11 0.64 -12.59
N GLY A 12 10.81 -0.49 -13.21
CA GLY A 12 10.19 -1.66 -12.58
C GLY A 12 8.74 -1.81 -13.03
N SER A 13 8.40 -2.94 -13.63
CA SER A 13 7.11 -3.18 -14.28
C SER A 13 6.15 -4.05 -13.48
N GLY A 14 6.53 -4.47 -12.27
CA GLY A 14 5.71 -5.30 -11.39
C GLY A 14 4.32 -4.73 -11.07
N VAL A 15 3.61 -5.35 -10.13
CA VAL A 15 2.20 -5.02 -9.84
C VAL A 15 1.96 -3.51 -9.63
N MET A 16 2.86 -2.82 -8.92
CA MET A 16 2.76 -1.38 -8.72
C MET A 16 3.17 -0.59 -9.97
N GLY A 17 4.34 -0.86 -10.54
CA GLY A 17 4.89 -0.07 -11.64
C GLY A 17 4.01 -0.05 -12.89
N SER A 18 3.53 -1.21 -13.35
CA SER A 18 2.60 -1.29 -14.50
C SER A 18 1.27 -0.55 -14.24
N ARG A 19 0.79 -0.55 -13.00
CA ARG A 19 -0.46 0.16 -12.62
C ARG A 19 -0.24 1.66 -12.42
N ILE A 20 0.92 2.09 -11.92
CA ILE A 20 1.32 3.50 -11.88
C ILE A 20 1.46 4.03 -13.32
N ALA A 21 2.07 3.26 -14.23
CA ALA A 21 2.14 3.59 -15.64
C ALA A 21 0.74 3.79 -16.25
N CYS A 22 -0.19 2.88 -15.98
CA CYS A 22 -1.60 3.06 -16.38
C CYS A 22 -2.23 4.32 -15.76
N HIS A 23 -1.92 4.65 -14.51
CA HIS A 23 -2.44 5.83 -13.82
C HIS A 23 -1.98 7.14 -14.47
N PHE A 24 -0.71 7.25 -14.86
CA PHE A 24 -0.21 8.40 -15.63
C PHE A 24 -0.78 8.44 -17.05
N ALA A 25 -0.86 7.30 -17.73
CA ALA A 25 -1.47 7.23 -19.07
C ALA A 25 -2.94 7.69 -19.08
N ASN A 26 -3.68 7.45 -17.98
CA ASN A 26 -5.06 7.89 -17.82
C ASN A 26 -5.24 9.40 -17.85
N ILE A 27 -4.24 10.15 -17.38
CA ILE A 27 -4.27 11.62 -17.33
C ILE A 27 -3.57 12.27 -18.55
N GLY A 28 -3.27 11.48 -19.58
CA GLY A 28 -2.75 11.99 -20.85
C GLY A 28 -1.23 12.07 -20.95
N ILE A 29 -0.51 11.52 -19.97
CA ILE A 29 0.96 11.55 -19.92
C ILE A 29 1.55 10.39 -20.73
N GLU A 30 2.64 10.67 -21.46
CA GLU A 30 3.44 9.64 -22.12
C GLU A 30 4.30 8.92 -21.08
N VAL A 31 4.33 7.58 -21.12
CA VAL A 31 5.00 6.77 -20.11
C VAL A 31 6.01 5.85 -20.77
N LEU A 32 7.25 5.88 -20.28
CA LEU A 32 8.26 4.88 -20.54
C LEU A 32 8.27 3.89 -19.37
N LEU A 33 7.81 2.66 -19.59
CA LEU A 33 7.84 1.60 -18.59
C LEU A 33 9.03 0.69 -18.87
N LEU A 34 9.97 0.61 -17.93
CA LEU A 34 11.18 -0.19 -18.06
C LEU A 34 11.24 -1.31 -17.02
N ASP A 35 11.87 -2.43 -17.37
CA ASP A 35 12.26 -3.47 -16.41
C ASP A 35 13.59 -4.14 -16.83
N ILE A 36 14.06 -5.10 -16.04
CA ILE A 36 15.23 -5.91 -16.38
C ILE A 36 14.99 -6.78 -17.61
N VAL A 37 16.09 -7.14 -18.28
CA VAL A 37 16.10 -8.18 -19.30
C VAL A 37 16.01 -9.55 -18.62
N PRO A 38 15.14 -10.49 -19.09
CA PRO A 38 15.17 -11.86 -18.61
C PRO A 38 16.53 -12.50 -18.80
N LYS A 39 17.03 -13.26 -17.82
CA LYS A 39 18.35 -13.92 -17.88
C LYS A 39 18.50 -14.88 -19.06
N ASP A 40 17.38 -15.44 -19.53
CA ASP A 40 17.25 -16.40 -20.62
C ASP A 40 16.77 -15.76 -21.94
N ALA A 41 16.78 -14.43 -22.03
CA ALA A 41 16.31 -13.73 -23.22
C ALA A 41 17.21 -13.98 -24.43
N ALA A 42 16.61 -14.32 -25.57
CA ALA A 42 17.27 -14.21 -26.87
C ALA A 42 17.60 -12.74 -27.21
N SER A 43 18.43 -12.52 -28.21
CA SER A 43 18.90 -11.17 -28.61
C SER A 43 17.82 -10.29 -29.24
N ASP A 44 16.65 -10.83 -29.57
CA ASP A 44 15.57 -10.06 -30.17
C ASP A 44 14.81 -9.19 -29.14
N LYS A 45 14.27 -8.06 -29.61
CA LYS A 45 13.58 -7.07 -28.76
C LYS A 45 12.41 -7.68 -27.96
N LYS A 46 11.66 -8.62 -28.54
CA LYS A 46 10.48 -9.21 -27.89
C LYS A 46 10.89 -10.09 -26.72
N SER A 47 11.94 -10.90 -26.89
CA SER A 47 12.49 -11.71 -25.79
C SER A 47 13.06 -10.84 -24.69
N ARG A 48 13.80 -9.77 -25.04
CA ARG A 48 14.41 -8.86 -24.05
C ARG A 48 13.39 -8.03 -23.26
N ASN A 49 12.26 -7.68 -23.87
CA ASN A 49 11.18 -6.94 -23.23
C ASN A 49 10.09 -7.83 -22.59
N LYS A 50 10.26 -9.15 -22.59
CA LYS A 50 9.22 -10.09 -22.17
C LYS A 50 8.61 -9.76 -20.80
N ILE A 51 9.43 -9.48 -19.78
CA ILE A 51 8.96 -9.16 -18.42
C ILE A 51 8.03 -7.95 -18.43
N VAL A 52 8.48 -6.84 -19.03
CA VAL A 52 7.72 -5.59 -19.04
C VAL A 52 6.44 -5.70 -19.88
N ASP A 53 6.50 -6.40 -21.01
CA ASP A 53 5.36 -6.60 -21.90
C ASP A 53 4.29 -7.49 -21.24
N GLU A 54 4.70 -8.58 -20.60
CA GLU A 54 3.79 -9.46 -19.87
C GLU A 54 3.15 -8.77 -18.67
N ALA A 55 3.93 -7.97 -17.92
CA ALA A 55 3.41 -7.24 -16.77
C ALA A 55 2.39 -6.17 -17.18
N LEU A 56 2.64 -5.41 -18.25
CA LEU A 56 1.67 -4.47 -18.79
C LEU A 56 0.42 -5.20 -19.32
N ALA A 57 0.58 -6.30 -20.06
CA ALA A 57 -0.54 -7.08 -20.57
C ALA A 57 -1.40 -7.65 -19.43
N PHE A 58 -0.78 -8.11 -18.34
CA PHE A 58 -1.46 -8.56 -17.14
C PHE A 58 -2.23 -7.41 -16.48
N ALA A 59 -1.60 -6.25 -16.30
CA ALA A 59 -2.26 -5.07 -15.73
C ALA A 59 -3.51 -4.68 -16.54
N LEU A 60 -3.42 -4.64 -17.87
CA LEU A 60 -4.53 -4.28 -18.76
C LEU A 60 -5.70 -5.28 -18.74
N LYS A 61 -5.45 -6.54 -18.37
CA LYS A 61 -6.48 -7.59 -18.20
C LYS A 61 -7.04 -7.67 -16.78
N SER A 62 -6.42 -7.00 -15.81
CA SER A 62 -6.83 -7.10 -14.40
C SER A 62 -8.17 -6.43 -14.11
N ASN A 63 -8.87 -6.93 -13.08
CA ASN A 63 -10.14 -6.41 -12.59
C ASN A 63 -10.01 -6.12 -11.08
N PRO A 64 -10.26 -4.89 -10.59
CA PRO A 64 -10.71 -3.73 -11.35
C PRO A 64 -9.61 -3.13 -12.24
N SER A 65 -9.99 -2.65 -13.43
CA SER A 65 -9.02 -2.24 -14.46
C SER A 65 -8.18 -1.03 -14.00
N PRO A 66 -6.86 -1.00 -14.21
CA PRO A 66 -6.03 0.15 -13.85
C PRO A 66 -6.14 1.29 -14.88
N ILE A 67 -6.76 1.06 -16.05
CA ILE A 67 -6.85 2.02 -17.15
C ILE A 67 -8.31 2.43 -17.42
N TYR A 68 -8.55 3.68 -17.77
CA TYR A 68 -9.90 4.19 -18.08
C TYR A 68 -10.40 3.72 -19.45
N ARG A 69 -9.52 3.76 -20.46
CA ARG A 69 -9.82 3.31 -21.82
C ARG A 69 -8.62 2.52 -22.33
N LYS A 70 -8.87 1.38 -22.99
CA LYS A 70 -7.79 0.54 -23.57
C LYS A 70 -6.88 1.32 -24.52
N THR A 71 -7.42 2.30 -25.24
CA THR A 71 -6.65 3.16 -26.15
C THR A 71 -5.59 4.01 -25.45
N PHE A 72 -5.74 4.31 -24.17
CA PHE A 72 -4.75 5.07 -23.40
C PHE A 72 -3.46 4.27 -23.18
N ALA A 73 -3.49 2.94 -23.31
CA ALA A 73 -2.29 2.11 -23.24
C ALA A 73 -1.29 2.44 -24.37
N LYS A 74 -1.73 3.08 -25.46
CA LYS A 74 -0.85 3.56 -26.54
C LYS A 74 0.14 4.64 -26.09
N ARG A 75 -0.11 5.29 -24.94
CA ARG A 75 0.82 6.23 -24.30
C ARG A 75 1.91 5.53 -23.49
N ILE A 76 1.84 4.21 -23.33
CA ILE A 76 2.82 3.43 -22.57
C ILE A 76 3.73 2.73 -23.56
N THR A 77 4.97 3.17 -23.61
CA THR A 77 6.06 2.49 -24.35
C THR A 77 6.81 1.59 -23.39
N THR A 78 6.98 0.32 -23.75
CA THR A 78 7.75 -0.65 -22.97
C THR A 78 9.20 -0.74 -23.47
N GLY A 79 10.12 -0.98 -22.54
CA GLY A 79 11.55 -1.16 -22.81
C GLY A 79 12.26 -1.87 -21.66
N ASN A 80 13.57 -2.02 -21.77
CA ASN A 80 14.38 -2.64 -20.72
C ASN A 80 15.55 -1.76 -20.26
N PHE A 81 16.13 -2.05 -19.10
CA PHE A 81 17.22 -1.24 -18.55
C PHE A 81 18.50 -1.28 -19.39
N ASP A 82 18.80 -2.39 -20.06
CA ASP A 82 20.03 -2.47 -20.87
C ASP A 82 19.94 -1.59 -22.12
N ASP A 83 18.80 -1.63 -22.83
CA ASP A 83 18.64 -1.01 -24.14
C ASP A 83 18.09 0.41 -24.07
N ASN A 84 17.24 0.69 -23.07
CA ASN A 84 16.38 1.87 -23.03
C ASN A 84 16.61 2.79 -21.81
N MET A 85 17.52 2.47 -20.89
CA MET A 85 17.75 3.33 -19.71
C MET A 85 18.23 4.73 -20.08
N LYS A 86 18.94 4.88 -21.21
CA LYS A 86 19.31 6.20 -21.76
C LYS A 86 18.10 7.07 -22.14
N ASP A 87 16.95 6.46 -22.45
CA ASP A 87 15.76 7.16 -22.93
C ASP A 87 15.02 7.91 -21.80
N ILE A 88 15.42 7.70 -20.53
CA ILE A 88 14.92 8.46 -19.37
C ILE A 88 15.37 9.93 -19.41
N ALA A 89 16.38 10.28 -20.21
CA ALA A 89 16.84 11.66 -20.40
C ALA A 89 15.70 12.62 -20.81
N ALA A 90 14.70 12.08 -21.51
CA ALA A 90 13.52 12.81 -21.98
C ALA A 90 12.34 12.82 -20.99
N ALA A 91 12.48 12.22 -19.80
CA ALA A 91 11.42 12.20 -18.78
C ALA A 91 11.50 13.45 -17.89
N ASP A 92 10.33 14.00 -17.57
CA ASP A 92 10.19 15.11 -16.62
C ASP A 92 10.21 14.59 -15.17
N TRP A 93 9.77 13.33 -14.99
CA TRP A 93 9.74 12.65 -13.71
C TRP A 93 10.05 11.16 -13.87
N ILE A 94 11.00 10.67 -13.09
CA ILE A 94 11.45 9.27 -13.03
C ILE A 94 11.02 8.68 -11.68
N ILE A 95 10.29 7.56 -11.72
CA ILE A 95 9.77 6.87 -10.53
C ILE A 95 10.34 5.46 -10.48
N GLU A 96 11.09 5.17 -9.43
CA GLU A 96 11.61 3.83 -9.12
C GLU A 96 10.54 2.99 -8.41
N VAL A 97 10.28 1.80 -8.96
CA VAL A 97 9.28 0.82 -8.51
C VAL A 97 9.80 -0.62 -8.69
N VAL A 98 11.11 -0.83 -8.50
CA VAL A 98 11.74 -2.15 -8.51
C VAL A 98 11.57 -2.85 -7.15
N ILE A 99 12.10 -4.07 -7.05
CA ILE A 99 11.95 -4.90 -5.85
C ILE A 99 12.48 -4.19 -4.60
N GLU A 100 11.88 -4.50 -3.44
CA GLU A 100 12.13 -3.81 -2.18
C GLU A 100 13.47 -4.24 -1.54
N ARG A 101 14.56 -3.87 -2.19
CA ARG A 101 15.94 -4.14 -1.80
C ARG A 101 16.83 -2.93 -2.03
N LEU A 102 17.45 -2.42 -0.97
CA LEU A 102 18.24 -1.18 -0.99
C LEU A 102 19.40 -1.25 -1.99
N ASP A 103 20.11 -2.37 -2.07
CA ASP A 103 21.25 -2.56 -2.97
C ASP A 103 20.85 -2.46 -4.45
N ILE A 104 19.72 -3.06 -4.81
CA ILE A 104 19.18 -3.01 -6.18
C ILE A 104 18.67 -1.61 -6.51
N LYS A 105 17.97 -0.95 -5.57
CA LYS A 105 17.53 0.43 -5.76
C LYS A 105 18.72 1.39 -5.95
N LYS A 106 19.80 1.24 -5.18
CA LYS A 106 21.04 2.01 -5.36
C LYS A 106 21.64 1.82 -6.77
N GLN A 107 21.69 0.59 -7.29
CA GLN A 107 22.15 0.31 -8.67
C GLN A 107 21.25 0.96 -9.74
N VAL A 108 19.93 0.95 -9.54
CA VAL A 108 19.00 1.65 -10.44
C VAL A 108 19.26 3.15 -10.40
N PHE A 109 19.45 3.75 -9.22
CA PHE A 109 19.71 5.18 -9.09
C PHE A 109 21.07 5.61 -9.64
N GLU A 110 22.09 4.76 -9.65
CA GLU A 110 23.35 5.01 -10.37
C GLU A 110 23.11 5.19 -11.86
N ASN A 111 22.29 4.33 -12.45
CA ASN A 111 21.90 4.45 -13.85
C ASN A 111 21.01 5.68 -14.09
N VAL A 112 20.09 5.98 -13.16
CA VAL A 112 19.26 7.20 -13.24
C VAL A 112 20.15 8.44 -13.26
N GLU A 113 21.12 8.53 -12.35
CA GLU A 113 22.04 9.66 -12.26
C GLU A 113 22.91 9.81 -13.51
N LYS A 114 23.32 8.70 -14.14
CA LYS A 114 24.09 8.69 -15.38
C LYS A 114 23.30 9.20 -16.59
N TYR A 115 22.01 8.88 -16.69
CA TYR A 115 21.23 9.10 -17.93
C TYR A 115 20.17 10.20 -17.84
N ARG A 116 19.77 10.63 -16.65
CA ARG A 116 18.78 11.71 -16.50
C ARG A 116 19.36 13.07 -16.93
N THR A 117 18.47 14.01 -17.19
CA THR A 117 18.83 15.42 -17.32
C THR A 117 18.93 16.08 -15.93
N PRO A 118 19.87 17.02 -15.69
CA PRO A 118 19.89 17.82 -14.47
C PRO A 118 18.54 18.48 -14.18
N GLY A 119 18.12 18.51 -12.91
CA GLY A 119 16.83 19.06 -12.50
C GLY A 119 15.58 18.17 -12.69
N THR A 120 15.69 17.02 -13.37
CA THR A 120 14.60 16.03 -13.50
C THR A 120 14.13 15.56 -12.12
N LEU A 121 12.81 15.44 -11.93
CA LEU A 121 12.25 14.89 -10.69
C LEU A 121 12.54 13.40 -10.58
N ILE A 122 12.94 12.96 -9.40
CA ILE A 122 13.26 11.56 -9.13
C ILE A 122 12.52 11.14 -7.87
N SER A 123 11.86 9.99 -7.92
CA SER A 123 11.26 9.44 -6.72
C SER A 123 11.34 7.94 -6.61
N SER A 124 11.16 7.45 -5.39
CA SER A 124 10.99 6.02 -5.10
C SER A 124 9.58 5.76 -4.58
N ASN A 125 8.96 4.68 -5.07
CA ASN A 125 7.72 4.12 -4.53
C ASN A 125 7.99 3.07 -3.43
N THR A 126 9.14 3.09 -2.76
CA THR A 126 9.40 2.21 -1.60
C THR A 126 8.29 2.32 -0.57
N SER A 127 8.01 1.22 0.13
CA SER A 127 6.98 1.14 1.17
C SER A 127 7.54 1.17 2.59
N GLY A 128 8.86 1.01 2.75
CA GLY A 128 9.47 0.98 4.08
C GLY A 128 10.99 1.16 4.15
N ILE A 129 11.72 1.28 3.03
CA ILE A 129 13.14 1.63 3.07
C ILE A 129 13.24 3.15 3.31
N PRO A 130 13.98 3.60 4.33
CA PRO A 130 14.18 5.02 4.54
C PRO A 130 14.76 5.72 3.31
N ILE A 131 14.17 6.84 2.92
CA ILE A 131 14.48 7.57 1.69
C ILE A 131 15.92 8.07 1.69
N HIS A 132 16.42 8.56 2.84
CA HIS A 132 17.78 9.06 2.95
C HIS A 132 18.83 8.02 2.56
N LEU A 133 18.62 6.72 2.86
CA LEU A 133 19.56 5.65 2.53
C LEU A 133 19.73 5.49 1.00
N MET A 134 18.68 5.74 0.22
CA MET A 134 18.75 5.70 -1.25
C MET A 134 19.42 6.95 -1.84
N ASN A 135 19.46 8.04 -1.07
CA ASN A 135 20.01 9.33 -1.48
C ASN A 135 21.51 9.49 -1.16
N GLU A 136 22.05 8.63 -0.29
CA GLU A 136 23.46 8.64 0.11
C GLU A 136 24.42 8.52 -1.08
N GLY A 137 25.42 9.41 -1.11
CA GLY A 137 26.47 9.42 -2.13
C GLY A 137 26.04 9.92 -3.50
N ARG A 138 24.78 10.35 -3.68
CA ARG A 138 24.30 10.97 -4.93
C ARG A 138 24.78 12.43 -5.04
N SER A 139 24.82 12.98 -6.25
CA SER A 139 25.16 14.39 -6.51
C SER A 139 24.19 15.37 -5.85
N GLU A 140 24.63 16.61 -5.62
CA GLU A 140 23.77 17.65 -5.04
C GLU A 140 22.49 17.88 -5.85
N ASP A 141 22.59 17.87 -7.18
CA ASP A 141 21.43 18.05 -8.05
C ASP A 141 20.44 16.89 -7.91
N PHE A 142 20.94 15.66 -7.78
CA PHE A 142 20.09 14.49 -7.54
C PHE A 142 19.38 14.63 -6.19
N GLN A 143 20.13 14.92 -5.11
CA GLN A 143 19.57 15.02 -3.76
C GLN A 143 18.50 16.13 -3.66
N LYS A 144 18.69 17.26 -4.37
CA LYS A 144 17.72 18.36 -4.43
C LYS A 144 16.41 17.96 -5.10
N HIS A 145 16.44 17.01 -6.03
CA HIS A 145 15.29 16.59 -6.84
C HIS A 145 14.75 15.18 -6.49
N PHE A 146 15.27 14.56 -5.44
CA PHE A 146 14.88 13.23 -4.99
C PHE A 146 13.86 13.29 -3.84
N CYS A 147 12.82 12.46 -3.90
CA CYS A 147 11.78 12.36 -2.87
C CYS A 147 11.14 10.96 -2.84
N GLY A 148 10.58 10.51 -1.72
CA GLY A 148 9.68 9.36 -1.72
C GLY A 148 8.30 9.75 -2.25
N THR A 149 7.70 8.91 -3.09
CA THR A 149 6.32 9.06 -3.59
C THR A 149 5.62 7.71 -3.49
N HIS A 150 5.08 7.41 -2.31
CA HIS A 150 4.52 6.10 -2.01
C HIS A 150 3.03 6.05 -2.40
N PHE A 151 2.76 5.40 -3.53
CA PHE A 151 1.42 5.08 -4.02
C PHE A 151 0.89 3.82 -3.35
N PHE A 152 -0.44 3.74 -3.20
CA PHE A 152 -1.11 2.60 -2.58
C PHE A 152 -1.78 1.69 -3.61
N ASN A 153 -1.68 0.37 -3.42
CA ASN A 153 -2.21 -0.61 -4.35
C ASN A 153 -3.72 -0.88 -4.13
N PRO A 154 -4.60 -0.75 -5.14
CA PRO A 154 -4.32 -0.36 -6.53
C PRO A 154 -4.26 1.16 -6.76
N PRO A 155 -3.22 1.69 -7.45
CA PRO A 155 -2.95 3.12 -7.58
C PRO A 155 -4.11 3.92 -8.14
N ARG A 156 -4.90 3.38 -9.09
CA ARG A 156 -6.05 4.11 -9.64
C ARG A 156 -7.14 4.39 -8.60
N TYR A 157 -7.37 3.46 -7.66
CA TYR A 157 -8.55 3.48 -6.78
C TYR A 157 -8.24 3.97 -5.38
N LEU A 158 -7.04 3.69 -4.87
CA LEU A 158 -6.60 4.27 -3.61
C LEU A 158 -6.11 5.70 -3.84
N ARG A 159 -6.64 6.61 -3.01
CA ARG A 159 -6.40 8.04 -3.15
C ARG A 159 -5.14 8.49 -2.44
N LEU A 160 -4.72 7.80 -1.38
CA LEU A 160 -3.56 8.22 -0.60
C LEU A 160 -2.28 8.19 -1.45
N LEU A 161 -1.46 9.23 -1.30
CA LEU A 161 -0.11 9.34 -1.81
C LEU A 161 0.75 10.02 -0.74
N GLU A 162 1.74 9.31 -0.21
CA GLU A 162 2.69 9.90 0.74
C GLU A 162 3.84 10.54 -0.03
N ILE A 163 4.17 11.78 0.31
CA ILE A 163 5.33 12.51 -0.18
C ILE A 163 6.36 12.56 0.96
N ILE A 164 7.53 11.98 0.74
CA ILE A 164 8.54 11.74 1.79
C ILE A 164 9.86 12.42 1.41
N PRO A 165 10.05 13.72 1.71
CA PRO A 165 11.31 14.40 1.45
C PRO A 165 12.43 13.94 2.37
N THR A 166 13.66 14.13 1.90
CA THR A 166 14.86 14.14 2.74
C THR A 166 15.18 15.57 3.17
N PRO A 167 16.08 15.79 4.15
CA PRO A 167 16.56 17.13 4.48
C PRO A 167 17.24 17.90 3.32
N LYS A 168 17.58 17.21 2.23
CA LYS A 168 18.22 17.78 1.04
C LYS A 168 17.25 18.03 -0.11
N THR A 169 16.04 17.49 -0.04
CA THR A 169 15.01 17.69 -1.06
C THR A 169 14.60 19.16 -1.09
N SER A 170 14.60 19.78 -2.27
CA SER A 170 14.19 21.17 -2.42
C SER A 170 12.72 21.37 -2.01
N PRO A 171 12.37 22.42 -1.26
CA PRO A 171 10.98 22.73 -0.94
C PRO A 171 10.09 22.86 -2.18
N GLU A 172 10.61 23.44 -3.28
CA GLU A 172 9.86 23.56 -4.55
C GLU A 172 9.46 22.18 -5.11
N VAL A 173 10.29 21.16 -4.92
CA VAL A 173 10.01 19.79 -5.36
C VAL A 173 8.91 19.17 -4.50
N VAL A 174 8.94 19.40 -3.18
CA VAL A 174 7.91 18.93 -2.25
C VAL A 174 6.56 19.57 -2.60
N ASP A 175 6.52 20.89 -2.71
CA ASP A 175 5.31 21.65 -3.05
C ASP A 175 4.74 21.21 -4.40
N PHE A 176 5.62 21.03 -5.39
CA PHE A 176 5.23 20.53 -6.70
C PHE A 176 4.61 19.13 -6.63
N LEU A 177 5.23 18.17 -5.95
CA LEU A 177 4.72 16.79 -5.85
C LEU A 177 3.40 16.74 -5.07
N MET A 178 3.30 17.50 -3.98
CA MET A 178 2.07 17.63 -3.18
C MET A 178 0.92 18.18 -4.03
N HIS A 179 1.16 19.27 -4.75
CA HIS A 179 0.14 19.90 -5.62
C HIS A 179 -0.19 19.03 -6.83
N TYR A 180 0.82 18.47 -7.50
CA TYR A 180 0.62 17.68 -8.72
C TYR A 180 -0.13 16.38 -8.42
N GLY A 181 0.22 15.72 -7.32
CA GLY A 181 -0.48 14.53 -6.85
C GLY A 181 -1.95 14.80 -6.57
N GLU A 182 -2.25 15.92 -5.91
CA GLU A 182 -3.61 16.31 -5.57
C GLU A 182 -4.44 16.70 -6.80
N LEU A 183 -3.95 17.66 -7.58
CA LEU A 183 -4.70 18.26 -8.68
C LEU A 183 -4.80 17.33 -9.91
N TYR A 184 -3.68 16.75 -10.34
CA TYR A 184 -3.62 16.03 -11.62
C TYR A 184 -3.76 14.51 -11.44
N LEU A 185 -3.18 13.93 -10.38
CA LEU A 185 -3.30 12.49 -10.13
C LEU A 185 -4.55 12.11 -9.34
N GLY A 186 -5.34 13.08 -8.87
CA GLY A 186 -6.55 12.87 -8.08
C GLY A 186 -6.27 12.16 -6.75
N LYS A 187 -5.09 12.43 -6.16
CA LYS A 187 -4.65 11.84 -4.90
C LYS A 187 -5.00 12.74 -3.73
N THR A 188 -5.00 12.14 -2.55
CA THR A 188 -4.91 12.83 -1.28
C THR A 188 -3.44 12.77 -0.87
N THR A 189 -2.71 13.85 -1.13
CA THR A 189 -1.29 13.95 -0.81
C THR A 189 -1.09 14.30 0.66
N VAL A 190 -0.21 13.58 1.33
CA VAL A 190 0.17 13.82 2.73
C VAL A 190 1.68 13.97 2.83
N LEU A 191 2.13 14.97 3.60
CA LEU A 191 3.56 15.18 3.83
C LEU A 191 4.03 14.29 4.97
N CYS A 192 4.95 13.37 4.67
CA CYS A 192 5.46 12.39 5.61
C CYS A 192 6.94 12.66 5.90
N LYS A 193 7.36 12.43 7.13
CA LYS A 193 8.78 12.40 7.49
C LYS A 193 9.40 11.07 7.08
N ASP A 194 10.70 11.07 6.85
CA ASP A 194 11.45 9.85 6.53
C ASP A 194 11.69 9.01 7.79
N THR A 195 10.61 8.40 8.28
CA THR A 195 10.59 7.51 9.45
C THR A 195 10.18 6.10 9.03
N PRO A 196 10.57 5.06 9.80
CA PRO A 196 10.20 3.68 9.49
C PRO A 196 8.70 3.52 9.25
N ALA A 197 8.35 2.92 8.10
CA ALA A 197 6.97 2.69 7.66
C ALA A 197 6.08 3.96 7.48
N PHE A 198 6.68 5.14 7.34
CA PHE A 198 6.00 6.39 6.95
C PHE A 198 4.77 6.71 7.84
N ILE A 199 3.65 7.14 7.26
CA ILE A 199 2.41 7.41 7.99
C ILE A 199 1.48 6.19 7.96
N ALA A 200 1.10 5.76 6.77
CA ALA A 200 0.00 4.83 6.58
C ALA A 200 0.34 3.41 7.05
N ASN A 201 1.55 2.92 6.75
CA ASN A 201 1.96 1.58 7.20
C ASN A 201 2.20 1.58 8.71
N ARG A 202 2.82 2.65 9.24
CA ARG A 202 3.03 2.87 10.68
C ARG A 202 1.71 2.82 11.48
N ILE A 203 0.70 3.58 11.05
CA ILE A 203 -0.62 3.63 11.71
C ILE A 203 -1.43 2.36 11.40
N GLY A 204 -1.39 1.89 10.16
CA GLY A 204 -2.18 0.74 9.70
C GLY A 204 -1.81 -0.55 10.40
N VAL A 205 -0.51 -0.83 10.54
CA VAL A 205 -0.03 -2.04 11.22
C VAL A 205 -0.31 -1.98 12.72
N PHE A 206 -0.09 -0.83 13.37
CA PHE A 206 -0.50 -0.64 14.75
C PHE A 206 -2.01 -0.91 14.93
N GLY A 207 -2.85 -0.30 14.10
CA GLY A 207 -4.30 -0.45 14.17
C GLY A 207 -4.76 -1.90 14.00
N ILE A 208 -4.13 -2.67 13.10
CA ILE A 208 -4.43 -4.09 12.89
C ILE A 208 -4.00 -4.93 14.09
N LEU A 209 -2.79 -4.75 14.61
CA LEU A 209 -2.29 -5.58 15.72
C LEU A 209 -2.96 -5.24 17.06
N SER A 210 -3.17 -3.95 17.33
CA SER A 210 -3.97 -3.51 18.48
C SER A 210 -5.38 -4.12 18.44
N LEU A 211 -6.00 -4.13 17.25
CA LEU A 211 -7.28 -4.79 17.03
C LEU A 211 -7.20 -6.30 17.25
N PHE A 212 -6.15 -6.98 16.79
CA PHE A 212 -5.96 -8.41 16.99
C PHE A 212 -5.89 -8.79 18.48
N HIS A 213 -5.13 -8.05 19.28
CA HIS A 213 -5.11 -8.24 20.73
C HIS A 213 -6.46 -7.97 21.38
N LEU A 214 -7.18 -6.94 20.92
CA LEU A 214 -8.53 -6.63 21.40
C LEU A 214 -9.52 -7.76 21.07
N VAL A 215 -9.43 -8.34 19.88
CA VAL A 215 -10.30 -9.45 19.43
C VAL A 215 -10.13 -10.67 20.31
N GLU A 216 -8.89 -11.02 20.66
CA GLU A 216 -8.59 -12.10 21.60
C GLU A 216 -9.16 -11.80 22.99
N LYS A 217 -8.92 -10.60 23.53
CA LYS A 217 -9.41 -10.15 24.84
C LYS A 217 -10.94 -10.18 24.93
N MET A 218 -11.63 -9.75 23.88
CA MET A 218 -13.10 -9.71 23.83
C MET A 218 -13.71 -11.06 23.43
N GLY A 219 -12.91 -12.05 23.02
CA GLY A 219 -13.40 -13.31 22.47
C GLY A 219 -14.32 -13.09 21.27
N LEU A 220 -13.93 -12.24 20.33
CA LEU A 220 -14.65 -12.00 19.08
C LEU A 220 -14.22 -13.02 18.02
N THR A 221 -15.17 -13.43 17.17
CA THR A 221 -14.90 -14.29 16.02
C THR A 221 -14.46 -13.47 14.80
N VAL A 222 -13.82 -14.14 13.83
CA VAL A 222 -13.40 -13.53 12.56
C VAL A 222 -14.60 -12.86 11.85
N ASP A 223 -15.75 -13.54 11.80
CA ASP A 223 -16.96 -13.03 11.14
C ASP A 223 -17.55 -11.81 11.85
N GLU A 224 -17.53 -11.78 13.19
CA GLU A 224 -17.97 -10.62 13.97
C GLU A 224 -17.10 -9.39 13.69
N VAL A 225 -15.78 -9.57 13.67
CA VAL A 225 -14.84 -8.45 13.46
C VAL A 225 -14.98 -7.87 12.06
N ASP A 226 -15.05 -8.71 11.03
CA ASP A 226 -15.25 -8.21 9.66
C ASP A 226 -16.62 -7.56 9.47
N LYS A 227 -17.65 -8.04 10.19
CA LYS A 227 -18.95 -7.37 10.24
C LYS A 227 -18.87 -5.98 10.87
N LEU A 228 -18.10 -5.83 11.95
CA LEU A 228 -17.95 -4.59 12.70
C LEU A 228 -17.02 -3.58 12.00
N THR A 229 -16.04 -4.06 11.24
CA THR A 229 -14.99 -3.21 10.64
C THR A 229 -15.14 -2.95 9.14
N GLY A 230 -16.15 -3.54 8.50
CA GLY A 230 -16.41 -3.39 7.06
C GLY A 230 -17.31 -2.19 6.70
N PRO A 231 -18.31 -2.39 5.81
CA PRO A 231 -19.15 -1.29 5.27
C PRO A 231 -19.89 -0.44 6.30
N VAL A 232 -20.15 -0.96 7.51
CA VAL A 232 -20.78 -0.17 8.57
C VAL A 232 -19.91 1.02 9.01
N LEU A 233 -18.59 0.93 8.87
CA LEU A 233 -17.66 2.04 9.06
C LEU A 233 -17.37 2.83 7.76
N GLY A 234 -18.10 2.56 6.68
CA GLY A 234 -17.80 3.13 5.35
C GLY A 234 -16.55 2.53 4.69
N ARG A 235 -16.02 1.43 5.22
CA ARG A 235 -14.86 0.72 4.68
C ARG A 235 -15.27 -0.29 3.59
N PRO A 236 -14.32 -0.74 2.74
CA PRO A 236 -14.59 -1.82 1.77
C PRO A 236 -15.10 -3.11 2.41
N LYS A 237 -15.77 -3.95 1.61
CA LYS A 237 -16.29 -5.26 2.06
C LYS A 237 -15.23 -6.24 2.56
N SER A 238 -13.95 -6.01 2.23
CA SER A 238 -12.83 -6.79 2.73
C SER A 238 -12.52 -6.53 4.21
N ALA A 239 -13.11 -5.50 4.82
CA ALA A 239 -13.03 -5.24 6.26
C ALA A 239 -11.58 -5.37 6.80
N THR A 240 -11.36 -6.11 7.89
CA THR A 240 -10.03 -6.25 8.52
C THR A 240 -9.35 -7.56 8.12
N PHE A 241 -9.93 -8.69 8.53
CA PHE A 241 -9.30 -10.00 8.35
C PHE A 241 -9.23 -10.39 6.88
N ARG A 242 -10.28 -10.13 6.10
CA ARG A 242 -10.22 -10.41 4.67
C ARG A 242 -9.25 -9.48 3.93
N THR A 243 -9.03 -8.26 4.40
CA THR A 243 -7.95 -7.40 3.90
C THR A 243 -6.58 -7.99 4.23
N CYS A 244 -6.38 -8.52 5.44
CA CYS A 244 -5.15 -9.22 5.82
C CYS A 244 -4.90 -10.45 4.92
N ASP A 245 -5.94 -11.22 4.60
CA ASP A 245 -5.84 -12.35 3.67
C ASP A 245 -5.49 -11.90 2.24
N VAL A 246 -5.94 -10.72 1.80
CA VAL A 246 -5.61 -10.18 0.47
C VAL A 246 -4.16 -9.69 0.42
N VAL A 247 -3.69 -9.02 1.48
CA VAL A 247 -2.32 -8.49 1.58
C VAL A 247 -1.29 -9.60 1.80
N GLY A 248 -1.64 -10.61 2.60
CA GLY A 248 -0.75 -11.66 3.05
C GLY A 248 -0.29 -11.44 4.49
N LEU A 249 -0.45 -12.48 5.32
CA LEU A 249 -0.10 -12.41 6.75
C LEU A 249 1.41 -12.31 6.98
N ASP A 250 2.22 -12.91 6.12
CA ASP A 250 3.67 -12.77 6.15
C ASP A 250 4.13 -11.34 5.87
N THR A 251 3.49 -10.65 4.93
CA THR A 251 3.75 -9.23 4.66
C THR A 251 3.41 -8.38 5.90
N LEU A 252 2.24 -8.62 6.51
CA LEU A 252 1.83 -7.91 7.74
C LEU A 252 2.85 -8.11 8.86
N VAL A 253 3.24 -9.36 9.13
CA VAL A 253 4.21 -9.71 10.19
C VAL A 253 5.59 -9.11 9.90
N HIS A 254 6.03 -9.12 8.64
CA HIS A 254 7.30 -8.51 8.25
C HIS A 254 7.34 -7.01 8.57
N VAL A 255 6.30 -6.26 8.18
CA VAL A 255 6.24 -4.82 8.46
C VAL A 255 6.12 -4.55 9.97
N ALA A 256 5.31 -5.34 10.69
CA ALA A 256 5.18 -5.24 12.15
C ALA A 256 6.51 -5.40 12.88
N ASN A 257 7.25 -6.45 12.55
CA ASN A 257 8.57 -6.70 13.13
C ASN A 257 9.56 -5.61 12.75
N GLY A 258 9.56 -5.16 11.49
CA GLY A 258 10.44 -4.08 11.02
C GLY A 258 10.18 -2.77 11.78
N VAL A 259 8.91 -2.44 12.00
CA VAL A 259 8.50 -1.31 12.83
C VAL A 259 8.99 -1.46 14.28
N ALA A 260 8.77 -2.61 14.91
CA ALA A 260 9.18 -2.83 16.29
C ALA A 260 10.71 -2.75 16.47
N GLN A 261 11.46 -3.30 15.51
CA GLN A 261 12.93 -3.26 15.51
C GLN A 261 13.47 -1.84 15.27
N SER A 262 12.82 -1.07 14.38
CA SER A 262 13.31 0.25 13.98
C SER A 262 12.88 1.36 14.95
N CYS A 263 11.87 1.12 15.78
CA CYS A 263 11.33 2.09 16.73
C CYS A 263 11.28 1.51 18.16
N PRO A 264 12.42 1.16 18.78
CA PRO A 264 12.46 0.48 20.07
C PRO A 264 11.94 1.31 21.24
N THR A 265 11.87 2.64 21.08
CA THR A 265 11.38 3.59 22.09
C THR A 265 9.91 3.96 21.92
N ASP A 266 9.19 3.29 21.02
CA ASP A 266 7.76 3.51 20.82
C ASP A 266 6.98 3.12 22.09
N GLU A 267 6.14 4.02 22.62
CA GLU A 267 5.34 3.75 23.80
C GLU A 267 4.34 2.61 23.61
N ALA A 268 3.98 2.32 22.35
CA ALA A 268 3.05 1.26 21.98
C ALA A 268 3.75 -0.01 21.47
N ILE A 269 5.06 -0.17 21.69
CA ILE A 269 5.87 -1.27 21.17
C ILE A 269 5.27 -2.66 21.44
N ASP A 270 4.64 -2.85 22.60
CA ASP A 270 4.00 -4.12 22.99
C ASP A 270 2.81 -4.48 22.09
N SER A 271 2.14 -3.49 21.50
CA SER A 271 1.04 -3.71 20.55
C SER A 271 1.52 -4.25 19.21
N PHE A 272 2.83 -4.24 18.94
CA PHE A 272 3.40 -4.83 17.73
C PHE A 272 3.76 -6.32 17.88
N LYS A 273 3.60 -6.89 19.08
CA LYS A 273 3.82 -8.33 19.29
C LYS A 273 2.81 -9.12 18.50
N ILE A 274 3.26 -10.15 17.78
CA ILE A 274 2.37 -10.96 16.96
C ILE A 274 1.51 -11.87 17.87
N PRO A 275 0.18 -11.81 17.81
CA PRO A 275 -0.70 -12.70 18.58
C PRO A 275 -0.44 -14.17 18.23
N GLY A 276 -0.63 -15.06 19.21
CA GLY A 276 -0.30 -16.49 19.06
C GLY A 276 -1.02 -17.19 17.91
N TYR A 277 -2.28 -16.82 17.62
CA TYR A 277 -3.01 -17.38 16.49
C TYR A 277 -2.43 -16.94 15.14
N VAL A 278 -1.97 -15.69 15.02
CA VAL A 278 -1.33 -15.19 13.78
C VAL A 278 0.03 -15.88 13.58
N ALA A 279 0.82 -16.02 14.64
CA ALA A 279 2.10 -16.71 14.59
C ALA A 279 1.95 -18.15 14.06
N LYS A 280 0.98 -18.91 14.60
CA LYS A 280 0.66 -20.27 14.14
C LYS A 280 0.16 -20.32 12.69
N MET A 281 -0.63 -19.32 12.25
CA MET A 281 -1.06 -19.23 10.85
C MET A 281 0.13 -19.06 9.90
N VAL A 282 1.11 -18.23 10.25
CA VAL A 282 2.33 -18.03 9.45
C VAL A 282 3.18 -19.30 9.43
N GLU A 283 3.37 -19.94 10.59
CA GLU A 283 4.06 -21.24 10.70
C GLU A 283 3.43 -22.31 9.78
N ASN A 284 2.09 -22.37 9.76
CA ASN A 284 1.32 -23.30 8.94
C ASN A 284 1.19 -22.89 7.46
N LYS A 285 1.81 -21.77 7.04
CA LYS A 285 1.69 -21.19 5.69
C LYS A 285 0.25 -20.84 5.28
N TRP A 286 -0.60 -20.48 6.24
CA TRP A 286 -1.94 -19.94 5.99
C TRP A 286 -1.85 -18.43 5.76
N LEU A 287 -1.25 -18.06 4.62
CA LEU A 287 -0.86 -16.68 4.30
C LEU A 287 -1.96 -15.89 3.56
N GLY A 288 -3.20 -16.37 3.57
CA GLY A 288 -4.33 -15.71 2.92
C GLY A 288 -4.56 -16.16 1.48
N SER A 289 -4.99 -15.23 0.63
CA SER A 289 -5.49 -15.48 -0.72
C SER A 289 -4.45 -16.14 -1.63
N LYS A 290 -3.16 -15.84 -1.44
CA LYS A 290 -2.06 -16.40 -2.24
C LYS A 290 -1.79 -17.88 -1.96
N THR A 291 -2.21 -18.37 -0.80
CA THR A 291 -2.12 -19.78 -0.37
C THR A 291 -3.51 -20.40 -0.25
N GLU A 292 -4.54 -19.73 -0.79
CA GLU A 292 -5.96 -20.12 -0.74
C GLU A 292 -6.54 -20.34 0.68
N GLN A 293 -5.79 -19.94 1.70
CA GLN A 293 -6.06 -20.26 3.11
C GLN A 293 -5.42 -19.20 4.01
N GLY A 294 -6.24 -18.55 4.84
CA GLY A 294 -5.84 -17.56 5.86
C GLY A 294 -6.89 -17.50 6.97
N PHE A 295 -7.36 -16.31 7.35
CA PHE A 295 -8.51 -16.19 8.27
C PHE A 295 -9.78 -16.79 7.66
N PHE A 296 -9.87 -16.78 6.34
CA PHE A 296 -10.90 -17.46 5.58
C PHE A 296 -10.32 -18.60 4.74
N LYS A 297 -11.15 -19.60 4.48
CA LYS A 297 -10.85 -20.70 3.57
C LYS A 297 -12.07 -20.99 2.71
N LYS A 298 -11.86 -21.18 1.41
CA LYS A 298 -12.92 -21.63 0.50
C LYS A 298 -12.97 -23.16 0.51
N VAL A 299 -14.11 -23.73 0.88
CA VAL A 299 -14.34 -25.17 0.92
C VAL A 299 -15.38 -25.52 -0.14
N LYS A 300 -15.17 -26.61 -0.89
CA LYS A 300 -16.19 -27.13 -1.81
C LYS A 300 -17.10 -28.08 -1.04
N ALA A 301 -18.38 -27.76 -0.95
CA ALA A 301 -19.39 -28.64 -0.39
C ALA A 301 -19.67 -29.81 -1.35
N ALA A 302 -20.27 -30.89 -0.82
CA ALA A 302 -20.60 -32.09 -1.58
C ALA A 302 -21.54 -31.84 -2.77
N ASN A 303 -22.33 -30.75 -2.73
CA ASN A 303 -23.21 -30.30 -3.80
C ASN A 303 -22.48 -29.46 -4.89
N GLY A 304 -21.15 -29.37 -4.84
CA GLY A 304 -20.32 -28.60 -5.77
C GLY A 304 -20.31 -27.08 -5.51
N LYS A 305 -21.12 -26.56 -4.59
CA LYS A 305 -21.09 -25.14 -4.22
C LYS A 305 -19.87 -24.85 -3.36
N SER A 306 -19.31 -23.66 -3.55
CA SER A 306 -18.22 -23.20 -2.69
C SER A 306 -18.77 -22.45 -1.49
N GLU A 307 -18.33 -22.83 -0.31
CA GLU A 307 -18.64 -22.21 0.96
C GLU A 307 -17.40 -21.52 1.52
N ILE A 308 -17.59 -20.43 2.24
CA ILE A 308 -16.51 -19.73 2.93
C ILE A 308 -16.56 -20.16 4.38
N HIS A 309 -15.45 -20.72 4.86
CA HIS A 309 -15.25 -21.03 6.26
C HIS A 309 -14.36 -19.95 6.88
N SER A 310 -14.63 -19.61 8.13
CA SER A 310 -13.84 -18.71 8.95
C SER A 310 -13.05 -19.51 10.00
N LEU A 311 -11.88 -19.01 10.36
CA LEU A 311 -11.01 -19.65 11.35
C LEU A 311 -11.52 -19.37 12.77
N ASP A 312 -11.66 -20.42 13.57
CA ASP A 312 -11.81 -20.29 15.02
C ASP A 312 -10.44 -19.93 15.63
N LEU A 313 -10.31 -18.71 16.15
CA LEU A 313 -9.02 -18.20 16.64
C LEU A 313 -8.48 -18.96 17.87
N LYS A 314 -9.33 -19.72 18.58
CA LYS A 314 -8.93 -20.50 19.76
C LYS A 314 -8.50 -21.92 19.37
N THR A 315 -9.30 -22.61 18.56
CA THR A 315 -9.03 -24.01 18.19
C THR A 315 -8.18 -24.14 16.93
N LEU A 316 -8.12 -23.08 16.10
CA LEU A 316 -7.51 -23.07 14.77
C LEU A 316 -8.17 -24.03 13.77
N GLU A 317 -9.44 -24.32 13.98
CA GLU A 317 -10.27 -25.11 13.07
C GLU A 317 -11.15 -24.19 12.22
N TYR A 318 -11.36 -24.57 10.96
CA TYR A 318 -12.24 -23.84 10.05
C TYR A 318 -13.69 -24.29 10.20
N LYS A 319 -14.58 -23.35 10.49
CA LYS A 319 -16.03 -23.60 10.62
C LYS A 319 -16.79 -22.80 9.58
N ALA A 320 -18.00 -23.24 9.24
CA ALA A 320 -18.86 -22.49 8.33
C ALA A 320 -19.10 -21.07 8.89
N SER A 321 -18.93 -20.05 8.04
CA SER A 321 -19.02 -18.65 8.48
C SER A 321 -20.41 -18.35 9.05
N VAL A 322 -20.47 -17.71 10.22
CA VAL A 322 -21.74 -17.40 10.89
C VAL A 322 -22.08 -15.94 10.74
N LYS A 323 -23.36 -15.63 10.46
CA LYS A 323 -23.81 -14.24 10.35
C LYS A 323 -23.84 -13.58 11.73
N ALA A 324 -22.87 -12.71 12.01
CA ALA A 324 -22.82 -11.91 13.22
C ALA A 324 -24.03 -10.96 13.34
N LYS A 325 -24.58 -10.86 14.56
CA LYS A 325 -25.72 -10.00 14.91
C LYS A 325 -25.39 -9.20 16.17
N PHE A 326 -25.63 -7.90 16.14
CA PHE A 326 -25.43 -6.98 17.27
C PHE A 326 -26.60 -6.01 17.31
N ALA A 327 -27.14 -5.75 18.51
CA ALA A 327 -28.28 -4.85 18.67
C ALA A 327 -27.93 -3.43 18.22
N THR A 328 -26.70 -2.98 18.48
CA THR A 328 -26.20 -1.68 18.02
C THR A 328 -26.20 -1.58 16.49
N LEU A 329 -25.83 -2.64 15.76
CA LEU A 329 -25.82 -2.60 14.30
C LEU A 329 -27.23 -2.52 13.70
N GLU A 330 -28.22 -3.16 14.34
CA GLU A 330 -29.62 -3.11 13.89
C GLU A 330 -30.17 -1.69 13.90
N GLN A 331 -29.79 -0.88 14.88
CA GLN A 331 -30.18 0.54 15.00
C GLN A 331 -29.58 1.43 13.89
N THR A 332 -28.57 0.95 13.17
CA THR A 332 -27.89 1.72 12.13
C THR A 332 -28.38 1.44 10.72
N LYS A 333 -29.26 0.45 10.52
CA LYS A 333 -29.65 -0.03 9.19
C LYS A 333 -30.29 1.03 8.29
N THR A 334 -30.99 1.98 8.88
CA THR A 334 -31.69 3.06 8.19
C THR A 334 -30.88 4.37 8.15
N ILE A 335 -29.64 4.35 8.64
CA ILE A 335 -28.78 5.54 8.73
C ILE A 335 -27.69 5.46 7.65
N ASP A 336 -27.96 6.12 6.52
CA ASP A 336 -27.02 6.18 5.39
C ASP A 336 -25.83 7.09 5.67
N ASN A 337 -26.05 8.21 6.38
CA ASN A 337 -24.99 9.15 6.71
C ASN A 337 -23.98 8.54 7.70
N LEU A 338 -22.73 8.40 7.26
CA LEU A 338 -21.68 7.78 8.06
C LEU A 338 -21.44 8.51 9.39
N ARG A 339 -21.43 9.84 9.40
CA ARG A 339 -21.18 10.63 10.63
C ARG A 339 -22.26 10.39 11.67
N GLU A 340 -23.53 10.41 11.28
CA GLU A 340 -24.64 10.13 12.20
C GLU A 340 -24.63 8.67 12.66
N ARG A 341 -24.32 7.73 11.75
CA ARG A 341 -24.19 6.32 12.09
C ARG A 341 -23.11 6.07 13.14
N MET A 342 -21.95 6.72 13.02
CA MET A 342 -20.85 6.58 13.99
C MET A 342 -21.26 6.97 15.42
N LYS A 343 -22.14 7.96 15.59
CA LYS A 343 -22.65 8.35 16.92
C LYS A 343 -23.41 7.19 17.58
N VAL A 344 -24.26 6.51 16.82
CA VAL A 344 -25.03 5.34 17.30
C VAL A 344 -24.08 4.18 17.64
N LEU A 345 -23.10 3.89 16.78
CA LEU A 345 -22.11 2.84 17.01
C LEU A 345 -21.34 3.06 18.32
N LEU A 346 -20.89 4.30 18.58
CA LEU A 346 -20.15 4.64 19.80
C LEU A 346 -21.03 4.68 21.05
N ALA A 347 -22.31 5.01 20.93
CA ALA A 347 -23.28 5.01 22.04
C ALA A 347 -23.81 3.60 22.40
N GLY A 348 -23.51 2.59 21.56
CA GLY A 348 -23.93 1.21 21.77
C GLY A 348 -23.53 0.65 23.14
N LYS A 349 -24.46 -0.05 23.80
CA LYS A 349 -24.25 -0.65 25.13
C LYS A 349 -23.91 -2.14 25.08
N ASP A 350 -23.92 -2.74 23.89
CA ASP A 350 -23.52 -4.12 23.66
C ASP A 350 -22.02 -4.23 23.32
N LYS A 351 -21.58 -5.46 23.05
CA LYS A 351 -20.19 -5.80 22.68
C LYS A 351 -19.69 -5.02 21.47
N ALA A 352 -20.57 -4.65 20.52
CA ALA A 352 -20.18 -3.85 19.37
C ALA A 352 -19.80 -2.42 19.77
N GLY A 353 -20.59 -1.79 20.66
CA GLY A 353 -20.26 -0.45 21.16
C GLY A 353 -18.95 -0.42 21.94
N GLU A 354 -18.72 -1.44 22.79
CA GLU A 354 -17.44 -1.59 23.52
C GLU A 354 -16.26 -1.79 22.57
N PHE A 355 -16.45 -2.60 21.52
CA PHE A 355 -15.45 -2.82 20.48
C PHE A 355 -15.06 -1.51 19.78
N TYR A 356 -16.04 -0.69 19.38
CA TYR A 356 -15.75 0.58 18.72
C TYR A 356 -15.01 1.55 19.63
N ARG A 357 -15.45 1.72 20.88
CA ARG A 357 -14.75 2.58 21.85
C ARG A 357 -13.32 2.10 22.06
N SER A 358 -13.13 0.81 22.34
CA SER A 358 -11.80 0.25 22.63
C SER A 358 -10.85 0.34 21.43
N SER A 359 -11.33 0.02 20.23
CA SER A 359 -10.51 0.08 19.01
C SER A 359 -10.16 1.52 18.60
N PHE A 360 -11.12 2.45 18.64
CA PHE A 360 -10.87 3.82 18.22
C PHE A 360 -10.09 4.64 19.24
N TYR A 361 -10.32 4.47 20.54
CA TYR A 361 -9.57 5.22 21.55
C TYR A 361 -8.08 4.88 21.52
N GLY A 362 -7.73 3.59 21.41
CA GLY A 362 -6.34 3.16 21.25
C GLY A 362 -5.71 3.70 19.97
N LEU A 363 -6.44 3.62 18.84
CA LEU A 363 -5.98 4.17 17.56
C LEU A 363 -5.72 5.68 17.63
N PHE A 364 -6.66 6.47 18.14
CA PHE A 364 -6.53 7.92 18.18
C PHE A 364 -5.46 8.38 19.18
N ALA A 365 -5.28 7.68 20.30
CA ALA A 365 -4.18 7.95 21.22
C ALA A 365 -2.82 7.75 20.52
N TYR A 366 -2.63 6.61 19.84
CA TYR A 366 -1.40 6.33 19.11
C TYR A 366 -1.15 7.35 17.99
N VAL A 367 -2.16 7.65 17.17
CA VAL A 367 -2.06 8.65 16.10
C VAL A 367 -1.65 10.02 16.65
N SER A 368 -2.15 10.41 17.83
CA SER A 368 -1.79 11.68 18.47
C SER A 368 -0.31 11.73 18.86
N ASN A 369 0.23 10.61 19.37
CA ASN A 369 1.66 10.50 19.72
C ASN A 369 2.58 10.45 18.50
N ARG A 370 2.05 10.12 17.31
CA ARG A 370 2.80 10.12 16.06
C ARG A 370 3.06 11.51 15.50
N ILE A 371 2.48 12.55 16.10
CA ILE A 371 2.73 13.94 15.75
C ILE A 371 3.59 14.56 16.88
N PRO A 372 4.75 15.17 16.58
CA PRO A 372 5.29 15.43 15.26
C PRO A 372 6.17 14.30 14.70
N GLU A 373 6.28 13.13 15.33
CA GLU A 373 7.25 12.06 14.97
C GLU A 373 7.29 11.75 13.47
N ILE A 374 6.15 11.40 12.86
CA ILE A 374 6.07 10.92 11.47
C ILE A 374 5.50 11.97 10.50
N THR A 375 4.87 13.01 11.03
CA THR A 375 4.38 14.17 10.27
C THR A 375 4.17 15.36 11.19
N ASN A 376 4.24 16.59 10.65
CA ASN A 376 3.84 17.80 11.35
C ASN A 376 2.40 18.23 11.03
N GLU A 377 1.73 17.57 10.07
CA GLU A 377 0.40 17.97 9.61
C GLU A 377 -0.69 17.43 10.57
N LEU A 378 -1.56 18.32 11.07
CA LEU A 378 -2.69 17.96 11.94
C LEU A 378 -3.97 17.63 11.15
N TYR A 379 -4.16 18.28 10.00
CA TYR A 379 -5.28 18.11 9.08
C TYR A 379 -4.95 18.84 7.77
N LYS A 380 -5.36 18.32 6.62
CA LYS A 380 -5.23 18.97 5.31
C LYS A 380 -6.61 19.11 4.66
#